data_AF-A0A925QP18-F1
#
_entry.id   AF-A0A925QP18-F1
#
_cell.length_a   1.000
_cell.length_b   1.000
_cell.length_c   1.000
_cell.angle_alpha   90.00
_cell.angle_beta   90.00
_cell.angle_gamma   90.00
#
_symmetry.space_group_name_H-M   'P 1'
#
loop_
_entity.id
_entity.type
_entity.pdbx_description
1 polymer ?
#
loop_
_entity_poly.entity_id
_entity_poly.type
_entity_poly.pdbx_seq_one_letter_code
_entity_poly.pdbx_strand_id
1 'polypeptide(L)'
;RVQGRAEGDASADVCGARVVIRHCTLVPGWAIDCDCQPRRPAEPSLEISGLRATVSVEHSIVGTIRVSEDQVGQDPIPLCISDSIVDATAHDRQAIGAPGNGIAHVTLTISDTTVFGIVDVHAIALAENCIFTGCVNVARRQIGCMRFCYVPCRCRTPRRYRCQPDEAIADVRHRLTDADRLYAEILSEQLRLRPQFTSEHYGTPGYAQLGVHCAAEIVRGADDDSEMGVYHDLFQPQRAANLRARLAQFTPAGMHVGLLFAN
;
A
#
# COMPACT_ATOMS: atom_id res chain seq x y z
N ARG A 1 -6.02 -18.29 -10.09
CA ARG A 1 -5.29 -19.33 -9.30
C ARG A 1 -3.98 -19.63 -10.02
N VAL A 2 -2.86 -19.53 -9.32
CA VAL A 2 -1.52 -19.85 -9.83
C VAL A 2 -1.02 -21.09 -9.09
N GLN A 3 -0.76 -22.17 -9.81
CA GLN A 3 -0.38 -23.45 -9.23
C GLN A 3 0.89 -23.98 -9.90
N GLY A 4 1.90 -24.33 -9.09
CA GLY A 4 3.07 -25.07 -9.55
C GLY A 4 2.80 -26.58 -9.54
N ARG A 5 3.30 -27.31 -10.55
CA ARG A 5 3.21 -28.76 -10.63
C ARG A 5 4.43 -29.36 -9.93
N ALA A 6 4.23 -30.06 -8.82
CA ALA A 6 5.29 -30.82 -8.15
C ALA A 6 5.41 -32.20 -8.82
N GLU A 7 6.21 -32.30 -9.88
CA GLU A 7 6.72 -33.58 -10.37
C GLU A 7 8.21 -33.68 -10.05
N GLY A 8 8.56 -34.60 -9.15
CA GLY A 8 9.90 -35.19 -9.07
C GLY A 8 11.01 -34.37 -8.41
N ASP A 9 11.48 -34.91 -7.29
CA ASP A 9 12.80 -34.74 -6.68
C ASP A 9 13.09 -33.48 -5.84
N ALA A 10 13.69 -33.76 -4.69
CA ALA A 10 13.89 -32.88 -3.56
C ALA A 10 15.33 -32.34 -3.54
N SER A 11 15.66 -31.41 -4.43
CA SER A 11 16.77 -30.43 -4.24
C SER A 11 16.89 -29.52 -5.48
N ALA A 12 15.89 -28.67 -5.73
CA ALA A 12 16.00 -27.66 -6.77
C ALA A 12 15.73 -26.30 -6.16
N ASP A 13 16.74 -25.42 -6.29
CA ASP A 13 16.68 -23.97 -6.10
C ASP A 13 15.34 -23.38 -6.56
N VAL A 14 14.98 -22.20 -6.04
CA VAL A 14 13.90 -21.37 -6.60
C VAL A 14 14.01 -21.43 -8.13
N CYS A 15 13.06 -22.12 -8.76
CA CYS A 15 13.04 -22.23 -10.20
C CYS A 15 13.00 -20.80 -10.73
N GLY A 16 13.88 -20.42 -11.66
CA GLY A 16 13.95 -19.07 -12.23
C GLY A 16 12.69 -18.62 -12.99
N ALA A 17 11.58 -19.36 -12.87
CA ALA A 17 10.28 -19.00 -13.37
C ALA A 17 9.76 -17.73 -12.66
N ARG A 18 9.16 -16.84 -13.45
CA ARG A 18 8.53 -15.61 -12.99
C ARG A 18 7.14 -15.50 -13.58
N VAL A 19 6.15 -15.23 -12.74
CA VAL A 19 4.77 -14.93 -13.14
C VAL A 19 4.57 -13.43 -13.02
N VAL A 20 4.24 -12.76 -14.12
CA VAL A 20 4.02 -11.31 -14.16
C VAL A 20 2.56 -11.02 -14.48
N ILE A 21 1.92 -10.23 -13.62
CA ILE A 21 0.57 -9.69 -13.79
C ILE A 21 0.76 -8.19 -13.98
N ARG A 22 0.51 -7.71 -15.20
CA ARG A 22 0.77 -6.31 -15.55
C ARG A 22 -0.36 -5.69 -16.34
N HIS A 23 -0.76 -4.47 -15.99
CA HIS A 23 -1.90 -3.79 -16.61
C HIS A 23 -3.18 -4.61 -16.58
N CYS A 24 -3.40 -5.31 -15.46
CA CYS A 24 -4.53 -6.22 -15.26
C CYS A 24 -5.42 -5.76 -14.11
N THR A 25 -6.70 -6.12 -14.18
CA THR A 25 -7.64 -5.95 -13.08
C THR A 25 -8.19 -7.30 -12.64
N LEU A 26 -7.70 -7.79 -11.51
CA LEU A 26 -8.27 -8.91 -10.77
C LEU A 26 -9.25 -8.33 -9.74
N VAL A 27 -10.49 -8.14 -10.20
CA VAL A 27 -11.55 -7.36 -9.52
C VAL A 27 -11.66 -7.73 -8.03
N PRO A 28 -11.48 -6.77 -7.11
CA PRO A 28 -11.73 -6.96 -5.69
C PRO A 28 -13.18 -7.45 -5.46
N GLY A 29 -13.32 -8.62 -4.85
CA GLY A 29 -14.62 -9.26 -4.64
C GLY A 29 -15.25 -9.91 -5.88
N TRP A 30 -14.46 -10.23 -6.90
CA TRP A 30 -14.77 -10.91 -8.18
C TRP A 30 -15.71 -10.17 -9.13
N ALA A 31 -16.63 -9.37 -8.62
CA ALA A 31 -17.55 -8.56 -9.40
C ALA A 31 -18.16 -7.48 -8.50
N ILE A 32 -18.67 -6.42 -9.12
CA ILE A 32 -19.44 -5.37 -8.44
C ILE A 32 -20.91 -5.39 -8.90
N ASP A 33 -21.81 -4.83 -8.10
CA ASP A 33 -23.18 -4.51 -8.51
C ASP A 33 -23.30 -3.08 -9.05
N CYS A 34 -24.53 -2.59 -9.28
CA CYS A 34 -24.76 -1.25 -9.81
C CYS A 34 -24.40 -0.13 -8.82
N ASP A 35 -24.27 -0.45 -7.53
CA ASP A 35 -23.87 0.47 -6.47
C ASP A 35 -22.37 0.37 -6.18
N CYS A 36 -21.61 -0.28 -7.08
CA CYS A 36 -20.19 -0.58 -6.95
C CYS A 36 -19.85 -1.42 -5.71
N GLN A 37 -20.81 -2.17 -5.15
CA GLN A 37 -20.55 -3.04 -4.02
C GLN A 37 -19.99 -4.40 -4.47
N PRO A 38 -18.95 -4.91 -3.80
CA PRO A 38 -18.35 -6.20 -4.14
C PRO A 38 -19.30 -7.37 -3.85
N ARG A 39 -19.52 -8.24 -4.83
CA ARG A 39 -20.43 -9.40 -4.71
C ARG A 39 -19.88 -10.51 -3.82
N ARG A 40 -18.55 -10.69 -3.79
CA ARG A 40 -17.88 -11.73 -2.99
C ARG A 40 -16.70 -11.17 -2.22
N PRO A 41 -16.94 -10.33 -1.22
CA PRO A 41 -15.93 -9.41 -0.72
C PRO A 41 -14.88 -10.10 0.18
N ALA A 42 -15.10 -11.37 0.56
CA ALA A 42 -14.14 -12.19 1.31
C ALA A 42 -13.32 -13.15 0.42
N GLU A 43 -13.64 -13.24 -0.88
CA GLU A 43 -12.99 -14.18 -1.78
C GLU A 43 -11.67 -13.61 -2.32
N PRO A 44 -10.58 -14.40 -2.34
CA PRO A 44 -9.32 -13.96 -2.90
C PRO A 44 -9.41 -13.84 -4.42
N SER A 45 -8.84 -12.77 -4.96
CA SER A 45 -8.73 -12.57 -6.41
C SER A 45 -7.49 -13.25 -6.99
N LEU A 46 -6.44 -13.40 -6.17
CA LEU A 46 -5.24 -14.14 -6.50
C LEU A 46 -4.97 -15.19 -5.42
N GLU A 47 -4.93 -16.45 -5.82
CA GLU A 47 -4.55 -17.56 -4.95
C GLU A 47 -3.29 -18.22 -5.51
N ILE A 48 -2.26 -18.31 -4.66
CA ILE A 48 -0.95 -18.89 -4.95
C ILE A 48 -0.80 -20.15 -4.10
N SER A 49 -0.52 -21.28 -4.74
CA SER A 49 -0.36 -22.57 -4.06
C SER A 49 0.64 -23.49 -4.76
N GLY A 50 1.57 -24.06 -4.00
CA GLY A 50 2.64 -24.92 -4.49
C GLY A 50 3.54 -24.24 -5.52
N LEU A 51 3.73 -22.92 -5.44
CA LEU A 51 4.43 -22.15 -6.47
C LEU A 51 5.89 -21.94 -6.10
N ARG A 52 6.80 -22.48 -6.93
CA ARG A 52 8.25 -22.22 -6.85
C ARG A 52 8.69 -21.18 -7.89
N ALA A 53 8.10 -19.99 -7.84
CA ALA A 53 8.37 -18.91 -8.81
C ALA A 53 8.20 -17.55 -8.15
N THR A 54 8.89 -16.54 -8.69
CA THR A 54 8.64 -15.14 -8.29
C THR A 54 7.31 -14.66 -8.89
N VAL A 55 6.47 -14.03 -8.07
CA VAL A 55 5.25 -13.37 -8.55
C VAL A 55 5.48 -11.87 -8.58
N SER A 56 5.16 -11.23 -9.70
CA SER A 56 5.25 -9.78 -9.86
C SER A 56 3.90 -9.21 -10.28
N VAL A 57 3.44 -8.19 -9.57
CA VAL A 57 2.23 -7.43 -9.88
C VAL A 57 2.67 -5.99 -10.17
N GLU A 58 2.39 -5.51 -11.37
CA GLU A 58 2.86 -4.20 -11.84
C GLU A 58 1.68 -3.45 -12.46
N HIS A 59 1.47 -2.17 -12.13
CA HIS A 59 0.43 -1.34 -12.78
C HIS A 59 -0.95 -2.02 -12.81
N SER A 60 -1.34 -2.69 -11.73
CA SER A 60 -2.51 -3.58 -11.70
C SER A 60 -3.38 -3.35 -10.47
N ILE A 61 -4.66 -3.71 -10.58
CA ILE A 61 -5.60 -3.75 -9.46
C ILE A 61 -5.82 -5.21 -9.12
N VAL A 62 -5.55 -5.59 -7.88
CA VAL A 62 -5.69 -6.96 -7.41
C VAL A 62 -6.49 -6.96 -6.12
N GLY A 63 -7.51 -7.82 -6.02
CA GLY A 63 -8.17 -8.06 -4.75
C GLY A 63 -7.29 -8.81 -3.74
N THR A 64 -7.88 -9.41 -2.71
CA THR A 64 -7.12 -10.21 -1.74
C THR A 64 -6.20 -11.25 -2.41
N ILE A 65 -4.93 -11.27 -2.01
CA ILE A 65 -3.90 -12.23 -2.39
C ILE A 65 -3.76 -13.25 -1.27
N ARG A 66 -4.08 -14.51 -1.57
CA ARG A 66 -3.99 -15.62 -0.62
C ARG A 66 -2.86 -16.55 -1.02
N VAL A 67 -1.98 -16.86 -0.06
CA VAL A 67 -0.85 -17.75 -0.26
C VAL A 67 -0.98 -18.97 0.64
N SER A 68 -1.14 -20.13 0.03
CA SER A 68 -1.35 -21.41 0.69
C SER A 68 -0.11 -22.27 0.45
N GLU A 69 0.90 -22.14 1.32
CA GLU A 69 2.14 -22.92 1.27
C GLU A 69 2.38 -23.69 2.56
N ASP A 70 3.01 -24.85 2.44
CA ASP A 70 3.47 -25.63 3.59
C ASP A 70 4.76 -24.98 4.14
N GLN A 71 4.70 -24.48 5.36
CA GLN A 71 5.79 -23.73 6.01
C GLN A 71 6.99 -24.62 6.35
N VAL A 72 6.88 -25.94 6.19
CA VAL A 72 7.92 -26.91 6.54
C VAL A 72 8.87 -27.13 5.36
N GLY A 73 10.07 -26.56 5.47
CA GLY A 73 11.22 -26.91 4.61
C GLY A 73 11.32 -26.19 3.27
N GLN A 74 10.54 -25.12 3.04
CA GLN A 74 10.61 -24.31 1.81
C GLN A 74 10.87 -22.83 2.12
N ASP A 75 11.64 -22.18 1.25
CA ASP A 75 11.88 -20.74 1.34
C ASP A 75 10.60 -19.94 1.02
N PRO A 76 10.39 -18.76 1.64
CA PRO A 76 9.23 -17.93 1.35
C PRO A 76 9.21 -17.48 -0.12
N ILE A 77 8.03 -17.48 -0.74
CA ILE A 77 7.86 -17.07 -2.14
C ILE A 77 8.18 -15.57 -2.29
N PRO A 78 9.04 -15.16 -3.25
CA PRO A 78 9.24 -13.75 -3.56
C PRO A 78 7.99 -13.16 -4.24
N LEU A 79 7.37 -12.17 -3.60
CA LEU A 79 6.23 -11.42 -4.13
C LEU A 79 6.64 -9.95 -4.31
N CYS A 80 6.66 -9.49 -5.56
CA CYS A 80 6.96 -8.10 -5.91
C CYS A 80 5.68 -7.39 -6.35
N ILE A 81 5.40 -6.21 -5.80
CA ILE A 81 4.23 -5.40 -6.18
C ILE A 81 4.68 -3.96 -6.41
N SER A 82 4.42 -3.40 -7.60
CA SER A 82 4.73 -2.00 -7.89
C SER A 82 3.57 -1.30 -8.60
N ASP A 83 3.41 0.00 -8.38
CA ASP A 83 2.47 0.86 -9.11
C ASP A 83 1.04 0.29 -9.11
N SER A 84 0.64 -0.35 -8.01
CA SER A 84 -0.56 -1.21 -7.99
C SER A 84 -1.50 -0.87 -6.85
N ILE A 85 -2.70 -1.46 -6.90
CA ILE A 85 -3.67 -1.44 -5.80
C ILE A 85 -3.90 -2.87 -5.35
N VAL A 86 -3.77 -3.12 -4.05
CA VAL A 86 -4.19 -4.38 -3.42
C VAL A 86 -5.38 -4.09 -2.51
N ASP A 87 -6.55 -4.65 -2.80
CA ASP A 87 -7.79 -4.28 -2.14
C ASP A 87 -8.56 -5.47 -1.57
N ALA A 88 -8.63 -5.54 -0.25
CA ALA A 88 -9.38 -6.55 0.50
C ALA A 88 -10.87 -6.22 0.66
N THR A 89 -11.35 -5.14 0.04
CA THR A 89 -12.69 -4.53 0.15
C THR A 89 -13.03 -3.96 1.53
N ALA A 90 -12.14 -4.08 2.51
CA ALA A 90 -12.26 -3.50 3.84
C ALA A 90 -10.89 -3.45 4.55
N HIS A 91 -10.74 -2.51 5.48
CA HIS A 91 -9.50 -2.25 6.23
C HIS A 91 -9.13 -3.37 7.21
N ASP A 92 -10.12 -4.10 7.71
CA ASP A 92 -10.00 -5.16 8.72
C ASP A 92 -9.88 -6.56 8.09
N ARG A 93 -9.85 -6.65 6.75
CA ARG A 93 -9.67 -7.90 6.01
C ARG A 93 -8.26 -8.06 5.53
N GLN A 94 -7.79 -9.29 5.44
CA GLN A 94 -6.49 -9.58 4.87
C GLN A 94 -6.46 -9.26 3.37
N ALA A 95 -5.65 -8.29 2.99
CA ALA A 95 -5.29 -8.00 1.61
C ALA A 95 -4.21 -8.98 1.13
N ILE A 96 -3.26 -9.33 2.00
CA ILE A 96 -2.25 -10.36 1.75
C ILE A 96 -2.17 -11.24 2.99
N GLY A 97 -2.37 -12.55 2.83
CA GLY A 97 -2.37 -13.48 3.96
C GLY A 97 -2.44 -14.94 3.54
N ALA A 98 -2.44 -15.82 4.54
CA ALA A 98 -2.67 -17.25 4.36
C ALA A 98 -4.11 -17.63 4.77
N PRO A 99 -4.63 -18.80 4.35
CA PRO A 99 -5.93 -19.29 4.81
C PRO A 99 -6.09 -19.23 6.34
N GLY A 100 -7.28 -18.89 6.82
CA GLY A 100 -7.60 -18.86 8.25
C GLY A 100 -6.99 -17.69 9.03
N ASN A 101 -6.80 -16.53 8.40
CA ASN A 101 -6.12 -15.37 8.99
C ASN A 101 -4.66 -15.66 9.38
N GLY A 102 -4.00 -16.52 8.61
CA GLY A 102 -2.61 -16.88 8.82
C GLY A 102 -1.64 -15.90 8.18
N ILE A 103 -0.37 -16.12 8.47
CA ILE A 103 0.75 -15.39 7.85
C ILE A 103 1.08 -16.05 6.51
N ALA A 104 1.05 -15.26 5.43
CA ALA A 104 1.50 -15.70 4.11
C ALA A 104 3.01 -15.99 4.15
N HIS A 105 3.42 -17.17 3.68
CA HIS A 105 4.83 -17.55 3.58
C HIS A 105 5.51 -16.90 2.36
N VAL A 106 5.54 -15.56 2.37
CA VAL A 106 6.10 -14.72 1.30
C VAL A 106 7.10 -13.71 1.82
N THR A 107 8.11 -13.43 0.99
CA THR A 107 8.98 -12.26 1.13
C THR A 107 8.45 -11.18 0.20
N LEU A 108 7.87 -10.14 0.78
CA LEU A 108 7.23 -9.04 0.05
C LEU A 108 8.25 -7.92 -0.28
N THR A 109 8.29 -7.52 -1.54
CA THR A 109 8.90 -6.28 -2.01
C THR A 109 7.79 -5.43 -2.63
N ILE A 110 7.57 -4.23 -2.11
CA ILE A 110 6.43 -3.40 -2.52
C ILE A 110 6.86 -1.94 -2.71
N SER A 111 6.50 -1.33 -3.84
CA SER A 111 6.78 0.09 -4.10
C SER A 111 5.56 0.78 -4.69
N ASP A 112 5.39 2.08 -4.41
CA ASP A 112 4.44 2.95 -5.13
C ASP A 112 3.03 2.34 -5.21
N THR A 113 2.57 1.74 -4.09
CA THR A 113 1.39 0.87 -4.05
C THR A 113 0.49 1.27 -2.90
N THR A 114 -0.82 1.22 -3.15
CA THR A 114 -1.85 1.43 -2.12
C THR A 114 -2.47 0.08 -1.74
N VAL A 115 -2.47 -0.23 -0.45
CA VAL A 115 -3.03 -1.47 0.10
C VAL A 115 -4.21 -1.17 1.02
N PHE A 116 -5.40 -1.58 0.61
CA PHE A 116 -6.60 -1.58 1.42
C PHE A 116 -6.76 -2.92 2.14
N GLY A 117 -6.53 -2.91 3.46
CA GLY A 117 -6.61 -4.11 4.30
C GLY A 117 -5.32 -4.48 5.01
N ILE A 118 -5.39 -5.57 5.77
CA ILE A 118 -4.32 -6.13 6.60
C ILE A 118 -3.32 -6.89 5.73
N VAL A 119 -2.02 -6.72 6.02
CA VAL A 119 -0.93 -7.44 5.37
C VAL A 119 -0.26 -8.34 6.39
N ASP A 120 -0.45 -9.65 6.28
CA ASP A 120 0.17 -10.67 7.14
C ASP A 120 1.16 -11.50 6.32
N VAL A 121 2.45 -11.20 6.43
CA VAL A 121 3.51 -11.79 5.59
C VAL A 121 4.70 -12.30 6.40
N HIS A 122 5.48 -13.21 5.82
CA HIS A 122 6.65 -13.78 6.48
C HIS A 122 7.74 -12.72 6.68
N ALA A 123 8.08 -12.00 5.62
CA ALA A 123 9.06 -10.92 5.64
C ALA A 123 8.66 -9.81 4.65
N ILE A 124 9.08 -8.58 4.93
CA ILE A 124 9.07 -7.49 3.95
C ILE A 124 10.53 -7.16 3.69
N ALA A 125 11.02 -7.45 2.49
CA ALA A 125 12.38 -7.12 2.09
C ALA A 125 12.55 -5.61 1.91
N LEU A 126 11.58 -4.97 1.23
CA LEU A 126 11.52 -3.52 1.05
C LEU A 126 10.06 -3.10 0.87
N ALA A 127 9.65 -2.05 1.57
CA ALA A 127 8.45 -1.28 1.25
C ALA A 127 8.83 0.18 1.03
N GLU A 128 8.46 0.78 -0.09
CA GLU A 128 8.81 2.16 -0.45
C GLU A 128 7.62 2.92 -1.01
N ASN A 129 7.42 4.18 -0.62
CA ASN A 129 6.39 5.06 -1.18
C ASN A 129 4.97 4.45 -1.13
N CYS A 130 4.69 3.59 -0.15
CA CYS A 130 3.44 2.83 -0.07
C CYS A 130 2.47 3.40 0.96
N ILE A 131 1.18 3.20 0.71
CA ILE A 131 0.12 3.47 1.69
C ILE A 131 -0.50 2.16 2.13
N PHE A 132 -0.47 1.87 3.43
CA PHE A 132 -1.20 0.77 4.03
C PHE A 132 -2.35 1.33 4.87
N THR A 133 -3.60 0.96 4.56
CA THR A 133 -4.75 1.44 5.35
C THR A 133 -5.10 0.49 6.49
N GLY A 134 -4.83 -0.81 6.32
CA GLY A 134 -4.89 -1.82 7.37
C GLY A 134 -3.54 -2.11 8.01
N CYS A 135 -3.53 -2.97 9.01
CA CYS A 135 -2.32 -3.23 9.78
C CYS A 135 -1.32 -4.13 9.04
N VAL A 136 -0.02 -3.88 9.24
CA VAL A 136 1.05 -4.67 8.61
C VAL A 136 1.75 -5.51 9.67
N ASN A 137 1.63 -6.83 9.57
CA ASN A 137 2.24 -7.79 10.48
C ASN A 137 3.24 -8.68 9.73
N VAL A 138 4.47 -8.67 10.21
CA VAL A 138 5.59 -9.37 9.59
C VAL A 138 6.16 -10.38 10.56
N ALA A 139 6.26 -11.66 10.17
CA ALA A 139 6.82 -12.72 11.03
C ALA A 139 8.27 -12.43 11.44
N ARG A 140 9.12 -12.10 10.46
CA ARG A 140 10.56 -11.83 10.59
C ARG A 140 10.87 -10.34 10.42
N ARG A 141 10.81 -9.60 11.52
CA ARG A 141 11.07 -8.13 11.54
C ARG A 141 12.56 -7.74 11.36
N GLN A 142 13.46 -8.72 11.47
CA GLN A 142 14.90 -8.50 11.35
C GLN A 142 15.35 -8.35 9.88
N ILE A 143 14.45 -8.65 8.94
CA ILE A 143 14.71 -8.63 7.50
C ILE A 143 14.03 -7.40 6.91
N GLY A 144 14.79 -6.64 6.12
CA GLY A 144 14.31 -5.52 5.32
C GLY A 144 13.93 -4.26 6.08
N CYS A 145 13.29 -3.35 5.38
CA CYS A 145 12.82 -2.07 5.92
C CYS A 145 11.57 -1.55 5.19
N MET A 146 10.91 -0.57 5.81
CA MET A 146 9.90 0.26 5.17
C MET A 146 10.42 1.70 5.16
N ARG A 147 10.27 2.39 4.03
CA ARG A 147 10.70 3.78 3.88
C ARG A 147 9.67 4.62 3.14
N PHE A 148 9.47 5.86 3.55
CA PHE A 148 8.54 6.78 2.88
C PHE A 148 7.12 6.20 2.73
N CYS A 149 6.70 5.38 3.70
CA CYS A 149 5.39 4.74 3.70
C CYS A 149 4.48 5.36 4.76
N TYR A 150 3.18 5.34 4.52
CA TYR A 150 2.20 5.45 5.59
C TYR A 150 1.87 4.06 6.14
N VAL A 151 2.02 3.87 7.46
CA VAL A 151 1.63 2.64 8.14
C VAL A 151 0.87 2.95 9.44
N PRO A 152 -0.31 2.34 9.67
CA PRO A 152 -1.04 2.55 10.90
C PRO A 152 -0.20 2.23 12.15
N CYS A 153 -0.51 2.92 13.25
CA CYS A 153 0.14 2.70 14.52
C CYS A 153 -0.15 1.29 15.07
N ARG A 154 0.74 0.79 15.93
CA ARG A 154 0.63 -0.51 16.62
C ARG A 154 0.74 -1.75 15.70
N CYS A 155 1.32 -1.60 14.52
CA CYS A 155 1.57 -2.71 13.59
C CYS A 155 2.95 -3.36 13.79
N ARG A 156 3.06 -4.67 13.51
CA ARG A 156 4.29 -5.46 13.67
C ARG A 156 5.14 -5.42 12.39
N THR A 157 5.79 -4.30 12.13
CA THR A 157 6.61 -4.08 10.92
C THR A 157 8.11 -4.32 11.14
N PRO A 158 8.93 -4.43 10.07
CA PRO A 158 10.38 -4.24 10.15
C PRO A 158 10.71 -2.77 10.47
N ARG A 159 12.00 -2.41 10.40
CA ARG A 159 12.48 -1.05 10.65
C ARG A 159 11.79 -0.06 9.69
N ARG A 160 11.30 1.04 10.25
CA ARG A 160 10.69 2.15 9.51
C ARG A 160 11.69 3.31 9.40
N TYR A 161 11.75 3.93 8.23
CA TYR A 161 12.61 5.08 7.95
C TYR A 161 11.78 6.15 7.24
N ARG A 162 11.65 7.34 7.85
CA ARG A 162 10.84 8.43 7.28
C ARG A 162 9.42 8.00 6.90
N CYS A 163 8.78 7.19 7.75
CA CYS A 163 7.42 6.75 7.56
C CYS A 163 6.46 7.67 8.32
N GLN A 164 5.23 7.80 7.82
CA GLN A 164 4.14 8.44 8.54
C GLN A 164 3.29 7.38 9.27
N PRO A 165 2.75 7.69 10.46
CA PRO A 165 2.86 8.96 11.20
C PRO A 165 4.12 9.07 12.09
N ASP A 166 5.13 8.20 11.93
CA ASP A 166 6.26 8.11 12.86
C ASP A 166 7.09 9.40 12.93
N GLU A 167 7.34 10.07 11.79
CA GLU A 167 8.06 11.35 11.76
C GLU A 167 7.31 12.46 12.47
N ALA A 168 6.02 12.65 12.15
CA ALA A 168 5.21 13.67 12.82
C ALA A 168 5.13 13.43 14.33
N ILE A 169 5.03 12.17 14.76
CA ILE A 169 5.06 11.80 16.18
C ILE A 169 6.43 12.12 16.82
N ALA A 170 7.53 11.90 16.10
CA ALA A 170 8.86 12.25 16.59
C ALA A 170 9.01 13.77 16.76
N ASP A 171 8.48 14.56 15.82
CA ASP A 171 8.47 16.03 15.91
C ASP A 171 7.64 16.54 17.08
N VAL A 172 6.48 15.94 17.34
CA VAL A 172 5.67 16.25 18.53
C VAL A 172 6.46 15.95 19.82
N ARG A 173 7.10 14.78 19.90
CA ARG A 173 7.93 14.40 21.06
C ARG A 173 9.13 15.32 21.28
N HIS A 174 9.68 15.90 20.21
CA HIS A 174 10.75 16.89 20.32
C HIS A 174 10.26 18.23 20.84
N ARG A 175 9.03 18.64 20.51
CA ARG A 175 8.47 19.94 20.88
C ARG A 175 7.79 19.97 22.26
N LEU A 176 7.22 18.85 22.70
CA LEU A 176 6.43 18.76 23.92
C LEU A 176 7.06 17.81 24.94
N THR A 177 7.26 18.32 26.17
CA THR A 177 7.77 17.56 27.32
C THR A 177 6.68 17.19 28.33
N ASP A 178 5.58 17.93 28.36
CA ASP A 178 4.42 17.66 29.23
C ASP A 178 3.67 16.42 28.74
N ALA A 179 3.54 15.41 29.62
CA ALA A 179 3.06 14.08 29.25
C ALA A 179 1.60 14.06 28.78
N ASP A 180 0.72 14.83 29.45
CA ASP A 180 -0.70 14.84 29.12
C ASP A 180 -0.96 15.52 27.78
N ARG A 181 -0.29 16.67 27.54
CA ARG A 181 -0.34 17.38 26.26
C ARG A 181 0.30 16.57 25.15
N LEU A 182 1.41 15.89 25.43
CA LEU A 182 2.11 15.04 24.47
C LEU A 182 1.19 13.93 23.96
N TYR A 183 0.47 13.25 24.85
CA TYR A 183 -0.46 12.19 24.45
C TYR A 183 -1.60 12.71 23.57
N ALA A 184 -2.23 13.81 23.97
CA ALA A 184 -3.32 14.44 23.21
C ALA A 184 -2.87 14.88 21.80
N GLU A 185 -1.68 15.49 21.70
CA GLU A 185 -1.14 15.96 20.42
C GLU A 185 -0.77 14.79 19.50
N ILE A 186 -0.16 13.73 20.03
CA ILE A 186 0.13 12.51 19.24
C ILE A 186 -1.15 11.91 18.68
N LEU A 187 -2.23 11.84 19.47
CA LEU A 187 -3.52 11.33 18.98
C LEU A 187 -4.12 12.23 17.90
N SER A 188 -4.04 13.55 18.07
CA SER A 188 -4.49 14.51 17.06
C SER A 188 -3.75 14.31 15.73
N GLU A 189 -2.42 14.21 15.78
CA GLU A 189 -1.58 13.97 14.61
C GLU A 189 -1.89 12.62 13.94
N GLN A 190 -2.08 11.56 14.72
CA GLN A 190 -2.46 10.25 14.17
C GLN A 190 -3.81 10.27 13.44
N LEU A 191 -4.77 11.08 13.91
CA LEU A 191 -6.08 11.23 13.24
C LEU A 191 -5.95 12.08 11.97
N ARG A 192 -5.21 13.18 12.04
CA ARG A 192 -4.95 14.09 10.91
C ARG A 192 -4.21 13.41 9.77
N LEU A 193 -3.21 12.59 10.11
CA LEU A 193 -2.35 11.89 9.15
C LEU A 193 -2.95 10.59 8.61
N ARG A 194 -4.22 10.27 8.90
CA ARG A 194 -4.86 9.15 8.19
C ARG A 194 -4.99 9.49 6.71
N PRO A 195 -4.56 8.62 5.78
CA PRO A 195 -4.82 8.78 4.36
C PRO A 195 -6.31 8.99 4.14
N GLN A 196 -6.63 9.98 3.31
CA GLN A 196 -7.99 10.26 2.89
C GLN A 196 -8.00 10.09 1.39
N PHE A 197 -8.98 9.33 0.89
CA PHE A 197 -9.13 9.07 -0.53
C PHE A 197 -10.36 9.79 -1.06
N THR A 198 -10.33 10.16 -2.35
CA THR A 198 -11.53 10.59 -3.08
C THR A 198 -12.56 9.46 -3.08
N SER A 199 -12.10 8.23 -3.30
CA SER A 199 -12.89 7.03 -3.06
C SER A 199 -12.01 5.82 -2.75
N GLU A 200 -12.54 4.91 -1.93
CA GLU A 200 -11.93 3.62 -1.60
C GLU A 200 -12.67 2.44 -2.24
N HIS A 201 -13.76 2.69 -2.96
CA HIS A 201 -14.58 1.63 -3.55
C HIS A 201 -14.23 1.42 -5.02
N TYR A 202 -13.78 0.21 -5.34
CA TYR A 202 -13.54 -0.18 -6.72
C TYR A 202 -14.79 0.04 -7.59
N GLY A 203 -14.63 0.70 -8.73
CA GLY A 203 -15.71 1.04 -9.67
C GLY A 203 -16.24 2.47 -9.56
N THR A 204 -15.87 3.21 -8.51
CA THR A 204 -16.24 4.62 -8.34
C THR A 204 -15.16 5.57 -8.88
N PRO A 205 -15.52 6.79 -9.33
CA PRO A 205 -14.55 7.81 -9.73
C PRO A 205 -13.57 8.16 -8.61
N GLY A 206 -12.30 8.40 -8.95
CA GLY A 206 -11.26 8.72 -7.97
C GLY A 206 -10.88 7.56 -7.05
N TYR A 207 -11.15 6.31 -7.46
CA TYR A 207 -10.74 5.11 -6.72
C TYR A 207 -9.24 5.13 -6.41
N ALA A 208 -8.91 4.97 -5.12
CA ALA A 208 -7.58 5.02 -4.51
C ALA A 208 -6.81 6.33 -4.69
N GLN A 209 -7.43 7.36 -5.27
CA GLN A 209 -6.80 8.67 -5.43
C GLN A 209 -6.81 9.39 -4.09
N LEU A 210 -5.69 10.01 -3.70
CA LEU A 210 -5.68 10.84 -2.50
C LEU A 210 -6.65 12.01 -2.64
N GLY A 211 -7.44 12.22 -1.59
CA GLY A 211 -8.39 13.32 -1.52
C GLY A 211 -7.69 14.66 -1.37
N VAL A 212 -8.35 15.74 -1.80
CA VAL A 212 -7.82 17.12 -1.75
C VAL A 212 -7.48 17.60 -0.33
N HIS A 213 -8.03 16.96 0.70
CA HIS A 213 -7.80 17.26 2.12
C HIS A 213 -6.83 16.27 2.78
N CYS A 214 -6.24 15.34 2.03
CA CYS A 214 -5.22 14.45 2.56
C CYS A 214 -4.01 15.27 3.04
N ALA A 215 -3.41 14.83 4.14
CA ALA A 215 -2.31 15.52 4.78
C ALA A 215 -1.11 15.68 3.83
N ALA A 216 -0.45 16.84 3.88
CA ALA A 216 0.67 17.16 3.00
C ALA A 216 1.85 16.19 3.18
N GLU A 217 1.98 15.61 4.37
CA GLU A 217 2.97 14.60 4.73
C GLU A 217 2.76 13.25 4.02
N ILE A 218 1.57 13.00 3.47
CA ILE A 218 1.27 11.85 2.60
C ILE A 218 1.33 12.28 1.14
N VAL A 219 0.70 13.41 0.82
CA VAL A 219 0.63 13.95 -0.56
C VAL A 219 2.02 14.33 -1.09
N ARG A 220 2.99 14.64 -0.25
CA ARG A 220 4.40 14.88 -0.61
C ARG A 220 5.35 13.99 0.18
N GLY A 221 4.85 12.82 0.58
CA GLY A 221 5.52 11.94 1.52
C GLY A 221 6.51 10.96 0.89
N ALA A 222 6.52 10.84 -0.44
CA ALA A 222 7.42 9.96 -1.15
C ALA A 222 8.88 10.44 -1.04
N ASP A 223 9.82 9.57 -1.41
CA ASP A 223 11.25 9.85 -1.38
C ASP A 223 11.69 11.05 -2.24
N ASP A 224 10.91 11.37 -3.28
CA ASP A 224 11.10 12.44 -4.25
C ASP A 224 10.08 13.60 -4.11
N ASP A 225 9.49 13.73 -2.92
CA ASP A 225 8.43 14.69 -2.59
C ASP A 225 7.13 14.52 -3.43
N SER A 226 6.96 13.39 -4.13
CA SER A 226 5.69 13.00 -4.76
C SER A 226 4.68 12.45 -3.76
N GLU A 227 3.50 12.08 -4.23
CA GLU A 227 2.49 11.42 -3.41
C GLU A 227 2.85 9.96 -3.14
N MET A 228 2.60 9.51 -1.92
CA MET A 228 2.69 8.09 -1.59
C MET A 228 1.55 7.30 -2.27
N GLY A 229 1.78 6.03 -2.58
CA GLY A 229 0.79 5.09 -3.09
C GLY A 229 0.75 4.98 -4.61
N VAL A 230 -0.31 4.38 -5.13
CA VAL A 230 -0.44 4.00 -6.56
C VAL A 230 -0.32 5.17 -7.55
N TYR A 231 -0.69 6.39 -7.16
CA TYR A 231 -0.69 7.56 -8.04
C TYR A 231 0.64 8.32 -8.04
N HIS A 232 1.68 7.80 -7.37
CA HIS A 232 3.03 8.39 -7.33
C HIS A 232 3.52 8.84 -8.72
N ASP A 233 3.33 7.98 -9.74
CA ASP A 233 3.83 8.17 -11.11
C ASP A 233 3.22 9.38 -11.85
N LEU A 234 2.10 9.92 -11.34
CA LEU A 234 1.45 11.07 -11.93
C LEU A 234 2.14 12.37 -11.53
N PHE A 235 2.92 12.37 -10.44
CA PHE A 235 3.59 13.54 -9.91
C PHE A 235 2.63 14.73 -9.73
N GLN A 236 1.39 14.45 -9.27
CA GLN A 236 0.36 15.48 -9.09
C GLN A 236 0.82 16.64 -8.18
N PRO A 237 1.53 16.40 -7.07
CA PRO A 237 2.01 17.48 -6.22
C PRO A 237 2.96 18.43 -6.95
N GLN A 238 3.90 17.88 -7.73
CA GLN A 238 4.88 18.64 -8.50
C GLN A 238 4.20 19.38 -9.66
N ARG A 239 3.28 18.73 -10.38
CA ARG A 239 2.48 19.37 -11.44
C ARG A 239 1.69 20.56 -10.90
N ALA A 240 1.01 20.39 -9.77
CA ALA A 240 0.27 21.46 -9.12
C ALA A 240 1.19 22.59 -8.65
N ALA A 241 2.37 22.28 -8.09
CA ALA A 241 3.36 23.28 -7.69
C ALA A 241 3.88 24.09 -8.89
N ASN A 242 4.24 23.40 -9.98
CA ASN A 242 4.70 24.03 -11.22
C ASN A 242 3.61 24.94 -11.82
N LEU A 243 2.36 24.49 -11.83
CA LEU A 243 1.25 25.29 -12.33
C LEU A 243 1.03 26.53 -11.46
N ARG A 244 1.04 26.41 -10.13
CA ARG A 244 0.95 27.56 -9.22
C ARG A 244 2.08 28.57 -9.45
N ALA A 245 3.32 28.11 -9.64
CA ALA A 245 4.45 28.98 -9.91
C ALA A 245 4.27 29.76 -11.22
N ARG A 246 3.78 29.10 -12.27
CA ARG A 246 3.47 29.76 -13.56
C ARG A 246 2.32 30.74 -13.43
N LEU A 247 1.24 30.39 -12.75
CA LEU A 247 0.12 31.30 -12.53
C LEU A 247 0.56 32.54 -11.75
N ALA A 248 1.38 32.39 -10.71
CA ALA A 248 1.91 33.54 -9.97
C ALA A 248 2.74 34.49 -10.86
N GLN A 249 3.49 33.94 -11.82
CA GLN A 249 4.29 34.73 -12.76
C GLN A 249 3.45 35.48 -13.82
N PHE A 250 2.35 34.87 -14.27
CA PHE A 250 1.59 35.34 -15.45
C PHE A 250 0.19 35.88 -15.13
N THR A 251 -0.22 35.93 -13.86
CA THR A 251 -1.50 36.53 -13.46
C THR A 251 -1.46 38.05 -13.68
N PRO A 252 -2.37 38.63 -14.48
CA PRO A 252 -2.44 40.07 -14.68
C PRO A 252 -2.67 40.83 -13.37
N ALA A 253 -2.18 42.07 -13.29
CA ALA A 253 -2.39 42.93 -12.13
C ALA A 253 -3.88 43.12 -11.84
N GLY A 254 -4.27 42.97 -10.57
CA GLY A 254 -5.66 43.09 -10.11
C GLY A 254 -6.51 41.83 -10.31
N MET A 255 -5.95 40.72 -10.79
CA MET A 255 -6.65 39.43 -10.88
C MET A 255 -6.17 38.45 -9.80
N HIS A 256 -7.09 37.57 -9.38
CA HIS A 256 -6.79 36.43 -8.51
C HIS A 256 -7.12 35.13 -9.26
N VAL A 257 -6.16 34.21 -9.31
CA VAL A 257 -6.34 32.91 -9.95
C VAL A 257 -6.19 31.82 -8.89
N GLY A 258 -7.09 30.84 -8.92
CA GLY A 258 -7.05 29.65 -8.08
C GLY A 258 -7.02 28.38 -8.92
N LEU A 259 -6.51 27.29 -8.34
CA LEU A 259 -6.62 25.96 -8.93
C LEU A 259 -7.86 25.26 -8.38
N LEU A 260 -8.70 24.78 -9.29
CA LEU A 260 -9.86 23.96 -8.99
C LEU A 260 -9.56 22.53 -9.46
N PHE A 261 -9.65 21.57 -8.55
CA PHE A 261 -9.50 20.15 -8.87
C PHE A 261 -10.90 19.59 -9.14
N ALA A 262 -11.06 18.92 -10.29
CA ALA A 262 -12.28 18.22 -10.65
C ALA A 262 -12.09 16.73 -10.40
N ASN A 263 -13.05 16.12 -9.70
CA ASN A 263 -13.12 14.68 -9.44
C ASN A 263 -14.33 14.09 -10.17
#